data_AF-A0A086M2U2-F1
#
_entry.id   AF-A0A086M2U2-F1
#
_cell.length_a   1.000
_cell.length_b   1.000
_cell.length_c   1.000
_cell.angle_alpha   90.00
_cell.angle_beta   90.00
_cell.angle_gamma   90.00
#
_symmetry.space_group_name_H-M   'P 1'
#
loop_
_entity.id
_entity.type
_entity.pdbx_description
1 polymer ?
#
loop_
_entity_poly.entity_id
_entity_poly.type
_entity_poly.pdbx_seq_one_letter_code
_entity_poly.pdbx_strand_id
1 'polypeptide(L)'
;KTTLPKVQQVAELIKTYLFCWFNKDVPYRIEQQTIGWTPRLDGSLIIEQELLVKDDKVAKMVCGVRNRLLFQLRRNVSHNLEYNWGQKVILYIHVKALRQRSTPT
;
A
#
# COMPACT_ATOMS: atom_id res chain seq x y z
N LYS A 1 -4.18 16.74 20.05
CA LYS A 1 -4.34 15.73 18.98
C LYS A 1 -2.97 15.52 18.36
N THR A 2 -2.38 14.34 18.55
CA THR A 2 -1.04 14.03 18.03
C THR A 2 -1.18 13.73 16.54
N THR A 3 -0.86 14.70 15.68
CA THR A 3 -0.96 14.52 14.23
C THR A 3 0.21 13.65 13.78
N LEU A 4 -0.07 12.40 13.39
CA LEU A 4 0.93 11.54 12.75
C LEU A 4 1.46 12.23 11.47
N PRO A 5 2.75 12.12 11.14
CA PRO A 5 3.28 12.51 9.84
C PRO A 5 2.45 11.90 8.69
N LYS A 6 2.20 12.66 7.62
CA LYS A 6 1.36 12.21 6.49
C LYS A 6 1.83 10.86 5.90
N VAL A 7 3.13 10.62 5.83
CA VAL A 7 3.71 9.34 5.39
C VAL A 7 3.27 8.18 6.29
N GLN A 8 3.25 8.38 7.61
CA GLN A 8 2.77 7.36 8.55
C GLN A 8 1.27 7.14 8.43
N GLN A 9 0.48 8.20 8.16
CA GLN A 9 -0.96 8.07 7.92
C GLN A 9 -1.25 7.17 6.70
N VAL A 10 -0.48 7.30 5.62
CA VAL A 10 -0.60 6.44 4.43
C VAL A 10 -0.35 4.98 4.79
N ALA A 11 0.75 4.69 5.48
CA ALA A 11 1.12 3.33 5.86
C ALA A 11 0.10 2.69 6.81
N GLU A 12 -0.37 3.43 7.82
CA GLU A 12 -1.41 2.99 8.76
C GLU A 12 -2.75 2.72 8.07
N LEU A 13 -3.13 3.57 7.11
CA LEU A 13 -4.38 3.40 6.38
C LEU A 13 -4.33 2.16 5.46
N ILE A 14 -3.23 1.98 4.72
CA ILE A 14 -3.01 0.77 3.92
C ILE A 14 -3.03 -0.47 4.81
N LYS A 15 -2.32 -0.41 5.94
CA LYS A 15 -2.30 -1.49 6.94
C LYS A 15 -3.71 -1.84 7.41
N THR A 16 -4.52 -0.84 7.76
CA THR A 16 -5.92 -1.03 8.19
C THR A 16 -6.74 -1.78 7.13
N TYR A 17 -6.70 -1.36 5.86
CA TYR A 17 -7.42 -2.07 4.80
C TYR A 17 -6.94 -3.51 4.63
N LEU A 18 -5.63 -3.74 4.67
CA LEU A 18 -5.08 -5.10 4.60
C LEU A 18 -5.52 -5.96 5.78
N PHE A 19 -5.58 -5.41 7.00
CA PHE A 19 -6.11 -6.12 8.18
C PHE A 19 -7.60 -6.43 8.07
N CYS A 20 -8.39 -5.56 7.45
CA CYS A 20 -9.82 -5.82 7.24
C CYS A 20 -10.08 -6.92 6.20
N TRP A 21 -9.20 -7.06 5.20
CA TRP A 21 -9.42 -7.98 4.09
C TRP A 21 -8.73 -9.33 4.22
N PHE A 22 -7.63 -9.39 4.97
CA PHE A 22 -6.87 -10.60 5.17
C PHE A 22 -6.93 -11.08 6.61
N ASN A 23 -6.77 -12.39 6.80
CA ASN A 23 -6.64 -12.96 8.13
C ASN A 23 -5.39 -12.39 8.84
N LYS A 24 -5.43 -12.30 10.17
CA LYS A 24 -4.48 -11.53 11.00
C LYS A 24 -3.01 -11.80 10.70
N ASP A 25 -2.66 -13.00 10.24
CA ASP A 25 -1.26 -13.40 9.95
C ASP A 25 -0.66 -12.78 8.69
N VAL A 26 -1.48 -12.43 7.69
CA VAL A 26 -0.98 -11.96 6.39
C VAL A 26 -0.44 -10.53 6.47
N PRO A 27 -1.14 -9.55 7.06
CA PRO A 27 -0.65 -8.17 7.16
C PRO A 27 0.70 -8.03 7.87
N TYR A 28 0.99 -8.85 8.89
CA TYR A 28 2.28 -8.81 9.61
C TYR A 28 3.47 -9.31 8.76
N ARG A 29 3.20 -9.97 7.63
CA ARG A 29 4.24 -10.44 6.68
C ARG A 29 4.50 -9.44 5.55
N ILE A 30 3.88 -8.26 5.61
CA ILE A 30 4.00 -7.21 4.60
C ILE A 30 4.74 -6.03 5.22
N GLU A 31 5.94 -5.79 4.71
CA GLU A 31 6.70 -4.58 5.01
C GLU A 31 6.27 -3.48 4.04
N GLN A 32 6.12 -2.24 4.53
CA GLN A 32 5.64 -1.11 3.73
C GLN A 32 6.69 -0.01 3.67
N GLN A 33 6.89 0.56 2.49
CA GLN A 33 7.80 1.67 2.29
C GLN A 33 7.18 2.71 1.35
N THR A 34 7.23 3.99 1.72
CA THR A 34 6.94 5.08 0.79
C THR A 34 8.22 5.38 0.02
N ILE A 35 8.19 5.16 -1.29
CA ILE A 35 9.36 5.33 -2.18
C ILE A 35 9.28 6.61 -3.03
N GLY A 36 8.09 7.20 -3.13
CA GLY A 36 7.87 8.42 -3.90
C GLY A 36 6.87 9.34 -3.22
N TRP A 37 7.20 10.63 -3.22
CA TRP A 37 6.38 11.70 -2.66
C TRP A 37 6.53 12.95 -3.55
N THR A 38 5.64 13.10 -4.52
CA THR A 38 5.78 14.11 -5.57
C THR A 38 4.59 15.05 -5.61
N PRO A 39 4.72 16.27 -5.05
CA PRO A 39 3.75 17.35 -5.25
C PRO A 39 3.74 17.77 -6.74
N ARG A 40 2.56 18.07 -7.26
CA ARG A 40 2.35 18.56 -8.62
C ARG A 40 1.90 20.02 -8.62
N LEU A 41 2.12 20.69 -9.75
CA LEU A 41 1.77 22.11 -9.93
C LEU A 41 0.25 22.36 -9.85
N ASP A 42 -0.58 21.36 -10.14
CA ASP A 42 -2.04 21.42 -10.02
C ASP A 42 -2.55 21.24 -8.57
N GLY A 43 -1.62 21.14 -7.60
CA GLY A 43 -1.95 20.89 -6.19
C GLY A 43 -2.22 19.42 -5.86
N SER A 44 -2.11 18.50 -6.83
CA SER A 44 -2.21 17.06 -6.55
C SER A 44 -0.93 16.50 -5.95
N LEU A 45 -1.05 15.42 -5.19
CA LEU A 45 0.07 14.70 -4.60
C LEU A 45 0.13 13.28 -5.15
N ILE A 46 1.25 12.92 -5.77
CA ILE A 46 1.54 11.52 -6.13
C ILE A 46 2.30 10.86 -4.99
N ILE A 47 1.80 9.71 -4.56
CA ILE A 47 2.41 8.86 -3.55
C ILE A 47 2.70 7.51 -4.19
N GLU A 48 3.92 7.04 -4.03
CA GLU A 48 4.35 5.71 -4.47
C GLU A 48 4.71 4.88 -3.24
N GLN A 49 3.94 3.81 -3.03
CA GLN A 49 4.12 2.88 -1.92
C GLN A 49 4.59 1.52 -2.45
N GLU A 50 5.55 0.92 -1.76
CA GLU A 50 5.96 -0.45 -1.94
C GLU A 50 5.47 -1.33 -0.80
N LEU A 51 4.89 -2.48 -1.17
CA LEU A 51 4.54 -3.59 -0.29
C LEU A 51 5.52 -4.73 -0.57
N LEU A 52 6.47 -4.89 0.33
CA LEU A 52 7.45 -5.96 0.31
C LEU A 52 6.85 -7.18 1.02
N VAL A 53 6.71 -8.28 0.30
CA VAL A 53 6.10 -9.51 0.81
C VAL A 53 7.10 -10.65 0.77
N LYS A 54 7.14 -11.46 1.83
CA LYS A 54 8.11 -12.57 1.95
C LYS A 54 7.75 -13.81 1.13
N ASP A 55 6.51 -13.92 0.67
CA ASP A 55 5.97 -15.11 0.01
C ASP A 55 5.18 -14.71 -1.25
N ASP A 56 5.44 -15.38 -2.38
CA ASP A 56 4.72 -15.21 -3.65
C ASP A 56 3.21 -15.48 -3.51
N LYS A 57 2.81 -16.39 -2.62
CA LYS A 57 1.39 -16.63 -2.30
C LYS A 57 0.77 -15.38 -1.68
N VAL A 58 1.46 -14.73 -0.74
CA VAL A 58 1.00 -13.48 -0.14
C VAL A 58 0.95 -12.36 -1.18
N ALA A 59 1.95 -12.27 -2.07
CA ALA A 59 1.94 -11.34 -3.20
C ALA A 59 0.68 -11.51 -4.05
N LYS A 60 0.37 -12.76 -4.44
CA LYS A 60 -0.82 -13.10 -5.25
C LYS A 60 -2.12 -12.82 -4.50
N MET A 61 -2.19 -13.06 -3.19
CA MET A 61 -3.35 -12.73 -2.36
C MET A 61 -3.60 -11.22 -2.31
N VAL A 62 -2.56 -10.42 -2.08
CA VAL A 62 -2.64 -8.95 -2.02
C VAL A 62 -3.01 -8.36 -3.38
N CYS A 63 -2.48 -8.90 -4.47
CA CYS A 63 -2.93 -8.51 -5.80
C CYS A 63 -4.40 -8.92 -6.03
N GLY A 64 -4.79 -10.10 -5.55
CA GLY A 64 -6.09 -10.69 -5.78
C GLY A 64 -6.27 -11.16 -7.23
N VAL A 65 -7.44 -11.73 -7.53
CA VAL A 65 -7.76 -12.18 -8.88
C VAL A 65 -7.84 -10.96 -9.83
N ARG A 66 -7.08 -10.99 -10.92
CA ARG A 66 -7.00 -9.90 -11.92
C ARG A 66 -6.68 -8.52 -11.30
N ASN A 67 -5.84 -8.48 -10.26
CA ASN A 67 -5.45 -7.25 -9.55
C ASN A 67 -6.61 -6.48 -8.87
N ARG A 68 -7.81 -7.08 -8.75
CA ARG A 68 -9.01 -6.39 -8.29
C ARG A 68 -8.86 -5.84 -6.87
N LEU A 69 -8.22 -6.60 -5.98
CA LEU A 69 -8.06 -6.22 -4.58
C LEU A 69 -7.05 -5.07 -4.44
N LEU A 70 -5.94 -5.11 -5.20
CA LEU A 70 -4.98 -4.01 -5.27
C LEU A 70 -5.59 -2.72 -5.83
N PHE A 71 -6.45 -2.81 -6.85
CA PHE A 71 -7.18 -1.65 -7.38
C PHE A 71 -8.15 -1.07 -6.35
N GLN A 72 -8.89 -1.92 -5.63
CA GLN A 72 -9.75 -1.48 -4.53
C GLN A 72 -8.94 -0.82 -3.41
N LEU A 73 -7.77 -1.38 -3.06
CA LEU A 73 -6.87 -0.82 -2.05
C LEU A 73 -6.49 0.61 -2.43
N ARG A 74 -5.94 0.79 -3.64
CA ARG A 74 -5.49 2.07 -4.15
C ARG A 74 -6.62 3.10 -4.10
N ARG A 75 -7.79 2.75 -4.65
CA ARG A 75 -8.95 3.64 -4.72
C ARG A 75 -9.46 4.04 -3.33
N ASN A 76 -9.58 3.09 -2.41
CA ASN A 76 -10.11 3.36 -1.08
C ASN A 76 -9.16 4.23 -0.25
N VAL A 77 -7.86 3.91 -0.31
CA VAL A 77 -6.83 4.69 0.39
C VAL A 77 -6.72 6.09 -0.21
N SER A 78 -6.62 6.22 -1.54
CA SER A 78 -6.53 7.53 -2.18
C SER A 78 -7.74 8.40 -1.86
N HIS A 79 -8.96 7.86 -1.97
CA HIS A 79 -10.18 8.59 -1.66
C HIS A 79 -10.24 9.08 -0.21
N ASN A 80 -9.82 8.24 0.75
CA ASN A 80 -9.80 8.61 2.15
C ASN A 80 -8.73 9.70 2.45
N LEU A 81 -7.55 9.61 1.81
CA LEU A 81 -6.52 10.64 1.93
C LEU A 81 -6.96 11.97 1.31
N GLU A 82 -7.63 11.93 0.15
CA GLU A 82 -8.19 13.12 -0.51
C GLU A 82 -9.18 13.84 0.41
N TYR A 83 -10.12 13.09 0.97
CA TYR A 83 -11.12 13.63 1.90
C TYR A 83 -10.47 14.25 3.15
N ASN A 84 -9.47 13.57 3.72
CA ASN A 84 -8.82 14.02 4.96
C ASN A 84 -7.82 15.16 4.77
N TRP A 85 -7.21 15.28 3.59
CA TRP A 85 -6.17 16.30 3.33
C TRP A 85 -6.66 17.47 2.48
N GLY A 86 -7.86 17.41 1.91
CA GLY A 86 -8.43 18.49 1.10
C GLY A 86 -7.66 18.75 -0.21
N GLN A 87 -6.91 17.77 -0.69
CA GLN A 87 -6.15 17.85 -1.95
C GLN A 87 -6.26 16.52 -2.70
N LYS A 88 -6.12 16.54 -4.03
CA LYS A 88 -6.13 15.33 -4.85
C LYS A 88 -4.92 14.45 -4.55
N VAL A 89 -5.12 13.13 -4.43
CA VAL A 89 -4.07 12.17 -4.10
C VAL A 89 -4.10 11.01 -5.09
N ILE A 90 -2.99 10.83 -5.79
CA ILE A 90 -2.79 9.71 -6.70
C ILE A 90 -1.87 8.71 -6.00
N LEU A 91 -2.39 7.54 -5.66
CA LEU A 91 -1.62 6.49 -4.98
C LEU A 91 -1.28 5.34 -5.92
N TYR A 92 0.02 5.12 -6.11
CA TYR A 92 0.55 3.90 -6.71
C TYR A 92 1.02 2.95 -5.61
N ILE A 93 0.64 1.67 -5.72
CA ILE A 93 1.06 0.62 -4.79
C ILE A 93 1.76 -0.49 -5.58
N HIS A 94 3.05 -0.68 -5.38
CA HIS A 94 3.85 -1.72 -6.01
C HIS A 94 4.01 -2.89 -5.05
N VAL A 95 3.63 -4.10 -5.48
CA VAL A 95 3.81 -5.32 -4.69
C VAL A 95 5.07 -6.02 -5.19
N LYS A 96 6.05 -6.22 -4.30
CA LYS A 96 7.31 -6.90 -4.61
C LYS A 96 7.48 -8.10 -3.70
N ALA A 97 7.58 -9.29 -4.29
CA ALA A 97 7.95 -10.49 -3.55
C ALA A 97 9.47 -10.54 -3.36
N LEU A 98 9.90 -10.63 -2.10
CA LEU A 98 11.28 -10.94 -1.75
C LEU A 98 11.51 -12.42 -2.08
N ARG A 99 11.81 -12.71 -3.34
CA ARG A 99 12.21 -14.05 -3.78
C ARG A 99 13.31 -14.56 -2.85
N GLN A 100 13.01 -15.57 -2.03
CA GLN A 100 14.08 -16.47 -1.59
C GLN A 100 14.56 -17.13 -2.88
N ARG A 101 15.81 -16.88 -3.27
CA ARG A 101 16.48 -17.71 -4.27
C ARG A 101 16.40 -19.13 -3.72
N SER A 102 15.53 -19.96 -4.29
CA SER A 102 15.67 -21.40 -4.15
C SER A 102 16.99 -21.76 -4.79
N THR A 103 18.02 -21.97 -3.97
CA THR A 103 19.20 -22.72 -4.37
C THR A 103 18.67 -24.07 -4.87
N PRO A 104 18.90 -24.44 -6.14
CA PRO A 104 18.60 -25.80 -6.55
C PRO A 104 19.60 -26.71 -5.84
N THR A 105 19.09 -27.63 -5.01
CA THR A 105 19.86 -28.77 -4.48
C THR A 105 20.00 -29.82 -5.57
#